data_AF-E3NH46-F1
#
_entry.id   AF-E3NH46-F1
#
_cell.length_a   1.000
_cell.length_b   1.000
_cell.length_c   1.000
_cell.angle_alpha   90.00
_cell.angle_beta   90.00
_cell.angle_gamma   90.00
#
_symmetry.space_group_name_H-M   'P 1'
#
loop_
_entity.id
_entity.type
_entity.pdbx_description
1 polymer ?
#
loop_
_entity_poly.entity_id
_entity_poly.type
_entity_poly.pdbx_seq_one_letter_code
_entity_poly.pdbx_strand_id
1 'polypeptide(L)'
;MRNPKDEEVPLRERGDNDEITLEFCNQRSRIRRNKAEDSTTFMFNYLRDPEEGETLNWRELRKLKANKKWGVIRHPYILNYINQKLIDCALFYSLHILAFLVFFLLLAWHVFSRNLFKDFLISIFTGVFFMFLVLKGTIKARVTKNISTWFIIAFCFNLFTYAATMAYVWFPTVFSYDDFHMEVKKIVTWFLPIIAIISAWANLLYIMRKSPFGIYIFMMTRILRSFAHIATIWIPTLIAFSFAFLLIMRDTGVKPWPLIDQQAANMTMVQTMLVILQAVTKTSTMMIGEVDANDILDTNQWIPSILVLVFEIITVILLMNLMVSLAVGDVTYLKNTAQDKILKIKVNFVIEALQLSEQFQNNLFRLHTNLTPNVLVIMDDGSYISTFDEFPRVAPVAVSDEAFKISFMESGMRLRIKTTSGKVKTATVSRCDIECIESTESGIPVIMSTPDSRVYENEDTYWTGFAKWLIGLDWAGYLDI
;
A
#
# COMPACT_ATOMS: atom_id res chain seq x y z
N MET A 1 -58.02 -21.10 21.90
CA MET A 1 -56.70 -21.12 22.57
C MET A 1 -56.01 -22.39 22.11
N ARG A 2 -54.89 -22.45 21.41
CA ARG A 2 -53.68 -21.62 21.34
C ARG A 2 -53.00 -21.99 19.99
N ASN A 3 -52.49 -21.00 19.27
CA ASN A 3 -51.93 -21.11 17.91
C ASN A 3 -50.46 -21.59 17.95
N PRO A 4 -50.00 -22.49 17.06
CA PRO A 4 -48.58 -22.79 16.88
C PRO A 4 -48.08 -22.16 15.57
N LYS A 5 -47.30 -21.09 15.66
CA LYS A 5 -46.41 -20.62 14.58
C LYS A 5 -45.16 -20.09 15.27
N ASP A 6 -44.04 -20.75 15.00
CA ASP A 6 -42.69 -20.22 14.87
C ASP A 6 -41.79 -21.41 14.49
N GLU A 7 -42.00 -21.93 13.28
CA GLU A 7 -40.99 -22.72 12.59
C GLU A 7 -40.07 -21.72 11.87
N GLU A 8 -38.84 -21.64 12.34
CA GLU A 8 -37.74 -20.96 11.67
C GLU A 8 -37.62 -21.49 10.24
N VAL A 9 -37.94 -20.63 9.27
CA VAL A 9 -37.74 -20.92 7.86
C VAL A 9 -36.24 -20.89 7.58
N PRO A 10 -35.60 -22.01 7.15
CA PRO A 10 -34.23 -21.96 6.71
C PRO A 10 -34.14 -21.09 5.46
N LEU A 11 -33.18 -20.15 5.47
CA LEU A 11 -32.83 -19.28 4.35
C LEU A 11 -32.72 -20.11 3.06
N ARG A 12 -33.72 -19.98 2.19
CA ARG A 12 -33.71 -20.54 0.82
C ARG A 12 -32.41 -20.12 0.13
N GLU A 13 -31.59 -21.10 -0.23
CA GLU A 13 -30.52 -20.92 -1.21
C GLU A 13 -31.15 -20.42 -2.51
N ARG A 14 -30.69 -19.23 -2.93
CA ARG A 14 -31.20 -18.46 -4.07
C ARG A 14 -30.55 -18.97 -5.36
N GLY A 15 -31.35 -19.11 -6.41
CA GLY A 15 -30.92 -19.61 -7.72
C GLY A 15 -29.85 -18.77 -8.43
N ASP A 16 -29.11 -19.45 -9.29
CA ASP A 16 -27.84 -19.10 -9.96
C ASP A 16 -27.91 -17.96 -11.01
N ASN A 17 -29.00 -17.18 -11.09
CA ASN A 17 -29.28 -16.31 -12.26
C ASN A 17 -29.12 -14.79 -12.04
N ASP A 18 -28.74 -14.30 -10.85
CA ASP A 18 -28.51 -12.86 -10.59
C ASP A 18 -27.00 -12.55 -10.51
N GLU A 19 -26.20 -12.94 -11.50
CA GLU A 19 -24.78 -12.56 -11.49
C GLU A 19 -24.61 -11.09 -11.89
N ILE A 20 -23.91 -10.30 -11.06
CA ILE A 20 -23.57 -8.91 -11.40
C ILE A 20 -22.58 -8.91 -12.57
N THR A 21 -23.09 -8.65 -13.77
CA THR A 21 -22.31 -8.51 -15.01
C THR A 21 -22.03 -7.05 -15.33
N LEU A 22 -21.17 -6.81 -16.33
CA LEU A 22 -20.93 -5.47 -16.86
C LEU A 22 -22.21 -4.85 -17.42
N GLU A 23 -23.02 -5.65 -18.13
CA GLU A 23 -24.30 -5.22 -18.69
C GLU A 23 -25.29 -4.79 -17.61
N PHE A 24 -25.37 -5.53 -16.50
CA PHE A 24 -26.17 -5.13 -15.34
C PHE A 24 -25.75 -3.75 -14.79
N CYS A 25 -24.44 -3.48 -14.72
CA CYS A 25 -23.92 -2.19 -14.28
C CYS A 25 -24.28 -1.08 -15.26
N ASN A 26 -24.07 -1.31 -16.57
CA ASN A 26 -24.35 -0.36 -17.64
C ASN A 26 -25.84 0.05 -17.66
N GLN A 27 -26.75 -0.92 -17.54
CA GLN A 27 -28.19 -0.66 -17.50
C GLN A 27 -28.60 0.25 -16.34
N ARG A 28 -27.90 0.18 -15.21
CA ARG A 28 -28.15 0.94 -13.97
C ARG A 28 -27.27 2.18 -13.81
N SER A 29 -26.52 2.55 -14.83
CA SER A 29 -25.71 3.77 -14.85
C SER A 29 -26.10 4.68 -16.02
N ARG A 30 -25.95 5.99 -15.82
CA ARG A 30 -26.12 7.00 -16.86
C ARG A 30 -25.00 8.03 -16.74
N ILE A 31 -24.52 8.53 -17.87
CA ILE A 31 -23.50 9.58 -17.90
C ILE A 31 -24.11 10.86 -18.45
N ARG A 32 -23.74 11.99 -17.89
CA ARG A 32 -24.02 13.32 -18.42
C ARG A 32 -22.69 14.06 -18.47
N ARG A 33 -22.28 14.53 -19.65
CA ARG A 33 -21.09 15.36 -19.82
C ARG A 33 -21.53 16.83 -19.88
N ASN A 34 -20.96 17.67 -19.04
CA ASN A 34 -21.19 19.11 -19.07
C ASN A 34 -20.00 19.78 -19.78
N LYS A 35 -20.20 20.20 -21.03
CA LYS A 35 -19.15 20.87 -21.84
C LYS A 35 -18.81 22.29 -21.35
N ALA A 36 -19.63 22.89 -20.47
CA ALA A 36 -19.39 24.25 -19.98
C ALA A 36 -18.49 24.30 -18.73
N GLU A 37 -18.50 23.24 -17.93
CA GLU A 37 -17.76 23.14 -16.67
C GLU A 37 -16.66 22.08 -16.73
N ASP A 38 -16.43 21.47 -17.90
CA ASP A 38 -15.57 20.31 -18.12
C ASP A 38 -15.73 19.26 -16.99
N SER A 39 -16.98 18.88 -16.74
CA SER A 39 -17.34 17.94 -15.67
C SER A 39 -18.15 16.76 -16.19
N THR A 40 -17.91 15.59 -15.60
CA THR A 40 -18.61 14.35 -15.94
C THR A 40 -19.47 13.90 -14.77
N THR A 41 -20.78 13.85 -14.98
CA THR A 41 -21.76 13.42 -13.98
C THR A 41 -22.20 11.98 -14.26
N PHE A 42 -22.04 11.11 -13.29
CA PHE A 42 -22.56 9.75 -13.30
C PHE A 42 -23.79 9.66 -12.39
N MET A 43 -24.84 9.01 -12.87
CA MET A 43 -26.05 8.71 -12.12
C MET A 43 -26.26 7.20 -12.05
N PHE A 44 -26.59 6.69 -10.87
CA PHE A 44 -26.64 5.27 -10.57
C PHE A 44 -27.99 4.86 -9.98
N ASN A 45 -28.39 3.60 -10.19
CA ASN A 45 -29.57 3.02 -9.54
C ASN A 45 -29.16 1.86 -8.62
N TYR A 46 -29.06 2.15 -7.33
CA TYR A 46 -28.72 1.18 -6.27
C TYR A 46 -29.94 0.48 -5.66
N LEU A 47 -31.17 0.90 -5.99
CA LEU A 47 -32.38 0.33 -5.40
C LEU A 47 -32.60 -1.10 -5.88
N ARG A 48 -32.82 -2.00 -4.93
CA ARG A 48 -33.27 -3.36 -5.18
C ARG A 48 -34.79 -3.37 -5.26
N ASP A 49 -35.34 -4.05 -6.26
CA ASP A 49 -36.77 -4.19 -6.47
C ASP A 49 -37.08 -5.69 -6.28
N PRO A 50 -38.00 -6.13 -5.38
CA PRO A 50 -38.97 -5.39 -4.53
C PRO A 50 -38.60 -5.27 -3.03
N GLU A 51 -37.35 -5.54 -2.62
CA GLU A 51 -36.91 -5.46 -1.21
C GLU A 51 -36.31 -4.09 -0.86
N GLU A 52 -36.61 -3.54 0.33
CA GLU A 52 -35.92 -2.35 0.86
C GLU A 52 -34.42 -2.67 1.11
N GLY A 53 -33.55 -2.29 0.18
CA GLY A 53 -32.11 -2.46 0.32
C GLY A 53 -31.30 -2.11 -0.94
N GLU A 54 -29.98 -1.99 -0.77
CA GLU A 54 -29.07 -1.79 -1.88
C GLU A 54 -28.84 -3.11 -2.66
N THR A 55 -28.72 -3.01 -3.98
CA THR A 55 -28.37 -4.14 -4.86
C THR A 55 -26.98 -4.71 -4.54
N LEU A 56 -26.06 -3.85 -4.11
CA LEU A 56 -24.69 -4.19 -3.78
C LEU A 56 -24.56 -4.50 -2.28
N ASN A 57 -23.99 -5.67 -1.99
CA ASN A 57 -23.66 -6.11 -0.65
C ASN A 57 -22.23 -6.65 -0.59
N TRP A 58 -21.66 -6.79 0.61
CA TRP A 58 -20.31 -7.36 0.77
C TRP A 58 -20.19 -8.78 0.20
N ARG A 59 -21.29 -9.55 0.19
CA ARG A 59 -21.36 -10.91 -0.38
C ARG A 59 -21.13 -10.88 -1.89
N GLU A 60 -21.75 -9.92 -2.58
CA GLU A 60 -21.59 -9.73 -4.02
C GLU A 60 -20.19 -9.22 -4.37
N LEU A 61 -19.66 -8.25 -3.62
CA LEU A 61 -18.25 -7.83 -3.78
C LEU A 61 -17.26 -8.98 -3.55
N ARG A 62 -17.54 -9.86 -2.58
CA ARG A 62 -16.73 -11.04 -2.29
C ARG A 62 -16.79 -12.05 -3.45
N LYS A 63 -17.97 -12.30 -4.03
CA LYS A 63 -18.14 -13.17 -5.20
C LYS A 63 -17.38 -12.63 -6.42
N LEU A 64 -17.54 -11.34 -6.75
CA LEU A 64 -16.83 -10.69 -7.86
C LEU A 64 -15.31 -10.80 -7.70
N LYS A 65 -14.81 -10.59 -6.48
CA LYS A 65 -13.40 -10.76 -6.15
C LYS A 65 -12.94 -12.21 -6.28
N ALA A 66 -13.71 -13.18 -5.77
CA ALA A 66 -13.39 -14.61 -5.84
C ALA A 66 -13.31 -15.09 -7.30
N ASN A 67 -14.22 -14.62 -8.15
CA ASN A 67 -14.28 -14.91 -9.57
C ASN A 67 -13.26 -14.09 -10.40
N LYS A 68 -12.41 -13.26 -9.75
CA LYS A 68 -11.41 -12.38 -10.39
C LYS A 68 -11.99 -11.45 -11.47
N LYS A 69 -13.27 -11.07 -11.38
CA LYS A 69 -13.96 -10.17 -12.32
C LYS A 69 -13.59 -8.69 -12.07
N TRP A 70 -12.30 -8.36 -12.16
CA TRP A 70 -11.79 -7.01 -11.88
C TRP A 70 -12.28 -5.95 -12.86
N GLY A 71 -12.58 -6.31 -14.11
CA GLY A 71 -13.20 -5.40 -15.08
C GLY A 71 -14.57 -4.88 -14.60
N VAL A 72 -15.38 -5.74 -13.97
CA VAL A 72 -16.67 -5.35 -13.39
C VAL A 72 -16.48 -4.49 -12.13
N ILE A 73 -15.50 -4.82 -11.28
CA ILE A 73 -15.21 -4.04 -10.05
C ILE A 73 -14.74 -2.62 -10.39
N ARG A 74 -14.02 -2.44 -11.50
CA ARG A 74 -13.57 -1.13 -11.98
C ARG A 74 -14.68 -0.28 -12.59
N HIS A 75 -15.87 -0.84 -12.81
CA HIS A 75 -16.99 -0.06 -13.32
C HIS A 75 -17.37 1.07 -12.34
N PRO A 76 -17.61 2.31 -12.81
CA PRO A 76 -17.92 3.46 -11.95
C PRO A 76 -19.03 3.22 -10.93
N TYR A 77 -20.06 2.46 -11.31
CA TYR A 77 -21.16 2.01 -10.44
C TYR A 77 -20.66 1.33 -9.15
N ILE A 78 -19.72 0.38 -9.28
CA ILE A 78 -19.19 -0.38 -8.14
C ILE A 78 -18.13 0.43 -7.39
N LEU A 79 -17.28 1.17 -8.12
CA LEU A 79 -16.27 2.04 -7.51
C LEU A 79 -16.91 3.13 -6.63
N ASN A 80 -18.03 3.72 -7.06
CA ASN A 80 -18.71 4.74 -6.28
C ASN A 80 -19.27 4.16 -4.98
N TYR A 81 -19.89 2.98 -5.06
CA TYR A 81 -20.33 2.24 -3.87
C TYR A 81 -19.15 1.95 -2.92
N ILE A 82 -18.03 1.44 -3.43
CA ILE A 82 -16.82 1.18 -2.62
C ILE A 82 -16.32 2.47 -1.98
N ASN A 83 -16.24 3.55 -2.76
CA ASN A 83 -15.75 4.85 -2.31
C ASN A 83 -16.59 5.41 -1.16
N GLN A 84 -17.92 5.36 -1.27
CA GLN A 84 -18.78 5.82 -0.19
C GLN A 84 -18.57 4.99 1.09
N LYS A 85 -18.54 3.66 0.99
CA LYS A 85 -18.31 2.82 2.17
C LYS A 85 -16.91 3.01 2.78
N LEU A 86 -15.91 3.39 1.99
CA LEU A 86 -14.59 3.79 2.50
C LEU A 86 -14.66 5.10 3.28
N ILE A 87 -15.37 6.11 2.77
CA ILE A 87 -15.58 7.40 3.43
C ILE A 87 -16.28 7.20 4.77
N ASP A 88 -17.32 6.37 4.81
CA ASP A 88 -18.01 6.03 6.06
C ASP A 88 -17.08 5.33 7.08
N CYS A 89 -16.08 4.58 6.61
CA CYS A 89 -15.05 3.95 7.46
C CYS A 89 -13.92 4.90 7.89
N ALA A 90 -13.87 6.12 7.37
CA ALA A 90 -12.72 7.02 7.56
C ALA A 90 -12.49 7.37 9.04
N LEU A 91 -13.57 7.55 9.82
CA LEU A 91 -13.47 7.85 11.25
C LEU A 91 -12.75 6.73 12.00
N PHE A 92 -13.19 5.49 11.82
CA PHE A 92 -12.57 4.33 12.45
C PHE A 92 -11.11 4.15 12.03
N TYR A 93 -10.83 4.35 10.73
CA TYR A 93 -9.46 4.27 10.22
C TYR A 93 -8.57 5.38 10.78
N SER A 94 -9.07 6.60 10.92
CA SER A 94 -8.34 7.73 11.51
C SER A 94 -8.03 7.49 12.99
N LEU A 95 -8.99 6.99 13.78
CA LEU A 95 -8.78 6.60 15.17
C LEU A 95 -7.73 5.50 15.30
N HIS A 96 -7.73 4.53 14.37
CA HIS A 96 -6.73 3.46 14.36
C HIS A 96 -5.32 3.98 14.05
N ILE A 97 -5.17 4.91 13.10
CA ILE A 97 -3.89 5.57 12.83
C ILE A 97 -3.44 6.38 14.05
N LEU A 98 -4.33 7.19 14.61
CA LEU A 98 -4.03 8.04 15.76
C LEU A 98 -3.57 7.20 16.95
N ALA A 99 -4.24 6.08 17.24
CA ALA A 99 -3.87 5.23 18.35
C ALA A 99 -2.48 4.59 18.15
N PHE A 100 -2.17 4.11 16.94
CA PHE A 100 -0.82 3.60 16.63
C PHE A 100 0.26 4.69 16.63
N LEU A 101 -0.09 5.94 16.27
CA LEU A 101 0.82 7.07 16.40
C LEU A 101 1.11 7.38 17.87
N VAL A 102 0.08 7.40 18.72
CA VAL A 102 0.24 7.57 20.18
C VAL A 102 1.10 6.45 20.76
N PHE A 103 0.87 5.19 20.36
CA PHE A 103 1.71 4.05 20.75
C PHE A 103 3.19 4.27 20.40
N PHE A 104 3.46 4.68 19.16
CA PHE A 104 4.81 4.95 18.69
C PHE A 104 5.48 6.10 19.47
N LEU A 105 4.74 7.18 19.73
CA LEU A 105 5.23 8.31 20.53
C LEU A 105 5.48 7.92 22.00
N LEU A 106 4.65 7.05 22.59
CA LEU A 106 4.86 6.52 23.93
C LEU A 106 6.16 5.69 24.01
N LEU A 107 6.43 4.85 23.00
CA LEU A 107 7.68 4.10 22.92
C LEU A 107 8.89 5.04 22.79
N ALA A 108 8.81 6.05 21.93
CA ALA A 108 9.86 7.06 21.78
C ALA A 108 10.10 7.82 23.09
N TRP A 109 9.04 8.19 23.82
CA TRP A 109 9.15 8.83 25.13
C TRP A 109 9.80 7.92 26.18
N HIS A 110 9.51 6.61 26.15
CA HIS A 110 10.12 5.66 27.08
C HIS A 110 11.64 5.52 26.88
N VAL A 111 12.15 5.71 25.65
CA VAL A 111 13.60 5.71 25.38
C VAL A 111 14.35 6.80 26.17
N PHE A 112 13.78 8.00 26.26
CA PHE A 112 14.46 9.14 26.92
C PHE A 112 14.45 9.05 28.45
N SER A 113 13.42 8.44 29.04
CA SER A 113 13.37 8.25 30.50
C SER A 113 12.48 7.07 30.86
N ARG A 114 13.02 6.18 31.69
CA ARG A 114 12.30 5.01 32.20
C ARG A 114 11.59 5.38 33.50
N ASN A 115 10.32 5.01 33.60
CA ASN A 115 9.49 5.26 34.77
C ASN A 115 8.43 4.16 34.86
N LEU A 116 8.20 3.62 36.05
CA LEU A 116 7.21 2.57 36.32
C LEU A 116 5.81 2.94 35.82
N PHE A 117 5.44 4.23 35.90
CA PHE A 117 4.15 4.70 35.35
C PHE A 117 4.06 4.49 33.83
N LYS A 118 5.14 4.77 33.09
CA LYS A 118 5.18 4.58 31.63
C LYS A 118 5.15 3.10 31.27
N ASP A 119 5.83 2.26 32.06
CA ASP A 119 5.88 0.81 31.86
C ASP A 119 4.47 0.19 31.97
N PHE A 120 3.71 0.63 32.97
CA PHE A 120 2.32 0.23 33.16
C PHE A 120 1.43 0.74 32.02
N LEU A 121 1.59 2.01 31.62
CA LEU A 121 0.81 2.62 30.55
C LEU A 121 1.04 1.90 29.20
N ILE A 122 2.30 1.64 28.84
CA ILE A 122 2.65 0.90 27.61
C ILE A 122 2.12 -0.53 27.68
N SER A 123 2.23 -1.20 28.83
CA SER A 123 1.74 -2.57 29.01
C SER A 123 0.22 -2.66 28.87
N ILE A 124 -0.54 -1.74 29.47
CA ILE A 124 -2.00 -1.66 29.27
C ILE A 124 -2.32 -1.45 27.80
N PHE A 125 -1.64 -0.49 27.16
CA PHE A 125 -1.88 -0.17 25.77
C PHE A 125 -1.61 -1.41 24.89
N THR A 126 -0.47 -2.06 25.04
CA THR A 126 -0.13 -3.30 24.31
C THR A 126 -1.14 -4.42 24.60
N GLY A 127 -1.62 -4.57 25.84
CA GLY A 127 -2.65 -5.54 26.22
C GLY A 127 -3.99 -5.33 25.51
N VAL A 128 -4.46 -4.07 25.44
CA VAL A 128 -5.70 -3.71 24.73
C VAL A 128 -5.58 -4.00 23.22
N PHE A 129 -4.47 -3.62 22.60
CA PHE A 129 -4.24 -3.88 21.17
C PHE A 129 -4.05 -5.36 20.85
N PHE A 130 -3.44 -6.11 21.77
CA PHE A 130 -3.35 -7.57 21.67
C PHE A 130 -4.74 -8.22 21.72
N MET A 131 -5.63 -7.75 22.60
CA MET A 131 -7.02 -8.22 22.67
C MET A 131 -7.76 -7.96 21.35
N PHE A 132 -7.64 -6.76 20.77
CA PHE A 132 -8.20 -6.46 19.44
C PHE A 132 -7.60 -7.34 18.33
N LEU A 133 -6.31 -7.63 18.39
CA LEU A 133 -5.64 -8.52 17.43
C LEU A 133 -6.22 -9.94 17.50
N VAL A 134 -6.38 -10.48 18.72
CA VAL A 134 -7.00 -11.80 18.95
C VAL A 134 -8.44 -11.80 18.46
N LEU A 135 -9.25 -10.79 18.80
CA LEU A 135 -10.63 -10.66 18.33
C LEU A 135 -10.72 -10.63 16.80
N LYS A 136 -9.85 -9.87 16.14
CA LYS A 136 -9.75 -9.85 14.68
C LYS A 136 -9.39 -11.21 14.10
N GLY A 137 -8.49 -11.94 14.77
CA GLY A 137 -8.11 -13.31 14.41
C GLY A 137 -9.27 -14.29 14.52
N THR A 138 -10.01 -14.26 15.63
CA THR A 138 -11.14 -15.16 15.86
C THR A 138 -12.32 -14.91 14.92
N ILE A 139 -12.66 -13.64 14.66
CA ILE A 139 -13.68 -13.27 13.67
C ILE A 139 -13.30 -13.80 12.28
N LYS A 140 -12.05 -13.59 11.87
CA LYS A 140 -11.60 -14.01 10.54
C LYS A 140 -11.58 -15.54 10.39
N ALA A 141 -11.18 -16.26 11.44
CA ALA A 141 -11.19 -17.71 11.47
C ALA A 141 -12.61 -18.30 11.43
N ARG A 142 -13.59 -17.67 12.09
CA ARG A 142 -14.99 -18.11 12.07
C ARG A 142 -15.64 -17.90 10.69
N VAL A 143 -15.38 -16.76 10.05
CA VAL A 143 -16.08 -16.34 8.84
C VAL A 143 -15.44 -16.88 7.56
N THR A 144 -14.14 -17.15 7.58
CA THR A 144 -13.39 -17.52 6.37
C THR A 144 -12.78 -18.91 6.51
N LYS A 145 -13.24 -19.87 5.70
CA LYS A 145 -12.64 -21.22 5.65
C LYS A 145 -11.17 -21.22 5.21
N ASN A 146 -10.76 -20.25 4.38
CA ASN A 146 -9.38 -20.12 3.88
C ASN A 146 -8.74 -18.80 4.33
N ILE A 147 -7.80 -18.87 5.26
CA ILE A 147 -7.03 -17.72 5.73
C ILE A 147 -5.95 -17.37 4.69
N SER A 148 -5.86 -16.09 4.30
CA SER A 148 -4.83 -15.63 3.38
C SER A 148 -3.43 -15.70 4.01
N THR A 149 -2.43 -16.17 3.27
CA THR A 149 -1.02 -16.21 3.70
C THR A 149 -0.50 -14.84 4.16
N TRP A 150 -0.88 -13.77 3.45
CA TRP A 150 -0.55 -12.39 3.83
C TRP A 150 -1.18 -11.96 5.16
N PHE A 151 -2.35 -12.50 5.49
CA PHE A 151 -2.96 -12.24 6.79
C PHE A 151 -2.17 -12.92 7.91
N ILE A 152 -1.73 -14.17 7.71
CA ILE A 152 -0.91 -14.90 8.69
C ILE A 152 0.41 -14.15 8.93
N ILE A 153 1.12 -13.75 7.86
CA ILE A 153 2.37 -13.01 7.98
C ILE A 153 2.17 -11.71 8.76
N ALA A 154 1.14 -10.92 8.41
CA ALA A 154 0.85 -9.66 9.11
C ALA A 154 0.45 -9.90 10.57
N PHE A 155 -0.31 -10.96 10.86
CA PHE A 155 -0.71 -11.33 12.21
C PHE A 155 0.49 -11.72 13.06
N CYS A 156 1.37 -12.58 12.56
CA CYS A 156 2.60 -12.98 13.23
C CYS A 156 3.53 -11.78 13.47
N PHE A 157 3.64 -10.86 12.51
CA PHE A 157 4.47 -9.67 12.65
C PHE A 157 3.95 -8.71 13.74
N ASN A 158 2.62 -8.52 13.84
CA ASN A 158 2.03 -7.75 14.94
C ASN A 158 2.24 -8.43 16.29
N LEU A 159 2.05 -9.76 16.36
CA LEU A 159 2.31 -10.54 17.56
C LEU A 159 3.77 -10.40 18.03
N PHE A 160 4.71 -10.51 17.10
CA PHE A 160 6.13 -10.31 17.37
C PHE A 160 6.42 -8.90 17.89
N THR A 161 5.80 -7.87 17.31
CA THR A 161 5.98 -6.48 17.75
C THR A 161 5.50 -6.28 19.18
N TYR A 162 4.32 -6.82 19.53
CA TYR A 162 3.79 -6.73 20.89
C TYR A 162 4.62 -7.53 21.89
N ALA A 163 5.08 -8.72 21.51
CA ALA A 163 5.98 -9.52 22.34
C ALA A 163 7.33 -8.81 22.56
N ALA A 164 7.93 -8.23 21.51
CA ALA A 164 9.16 -7.47 21.61
C ALA A 164 8.98 -6.21 22.47
N THR A 165 7.83 -5.54 22.38
CA THR A 165 7.51 -4.37 23.21
C THR A 165 7.35 -4.75 24.68
N MET A 166 6.63 -5.83 24.99
CA MET A 166 6.50 -6.32 26.36
C MET A 166 7.86 -6.74 26.93
N ALA A 167 8.67 -7.45 26.14
CA ALA A 167 10.01 -7.82 26.54
C ALA A 167 10.88 -6.56 26.79
N TYR A 168 10.80 -5.54 25.94
CA TYR A 168 11.52 -4.28 26.11
C TYR A 168 11.19 -3.58 27.45
N VAL A 169 9.90 -3.51 27.80
CA VAL A 169 9.46 -2.86 29.04
C VAL A 169 9.92 -3.64 30.27
N TRP A 170 9.74 -4.96 30.29
CA TRP A 170 9.87 -5.77 31.52
C TRP A 170 11.23 -6.42 31.72
N PHE A 171 11.97 -6.76 30.67
CA PHE A 171 13.25 -7.47 30.80
C PHE A 171 14.27 -6.76 31.67
N PRO A 172 14.44 -5.43 31.61
CA PRO A 172 15.43 -4.79 32.47
C PRO A 172 15.05 -4.84 33.95
N THR A 173 13.75 -4.89 34.28
CA THR A 173 13.27 -5.08 35.65
C THR A 173 13.52 -6.52 36.11
N VAL A 174 13.24 -7.51 35.25
CA VAL A 174 13.52 -8.92 35.54
C VAL A 174 15.02 -9.18 35.71
N PHE A 175 15.84 -8.60 34.85
CA PHE A 175 17.30 -8.74 34.91
C PHE A 175 17.95 -8.03 36.08
N SER A 176 17.23 -7.14 36.79
CA SER A 176 17.73 -6.52 38.02
C SER A 176 17.72 -7.44 39.24
N TYR A 177 17.00 -8.57 39.17
CA TYR A 177 16.90 -9.53 40.29
C TYR A 177 18.03 -10.57 40.34
N ASP A 178 18.88 -10.64 39.31
CA ASP A 178 19.95 -11.63 39.21
C ASP A 178 21.14 -11.07 38.42
N ASP A 179 22.37 -11.33 38.89
CA ASP A 179 23.61 -10.82 38.29
C ASP A 179 24.26 -11.80 37.29
N PHE A 180 23.67 -12.98 37.07
CA PHE A 180 24.24 -13.98 36.16
C PHE A 180 24.27 -13.50 34.70
N HIS A 181 25.39 -13.67 33.99
CA HIS A 181 25.61 -13.26 32.58
C HIS A 181 25.31 -11.78 32.23
N MET A 182 25.89 -10.85 33.00
CA MET A 182 25.73 -9.40 32.81
C MET A 182 26.01 -8.89 31.37
N GLU A 183 27.00 -9.45 30.66
CA GLU A 183 27.32 -9.06 29.28
C GLU A 183 26.19 -9.41 28.29
N VAL A 184 25.62 -10.60 28.41
CA VAL A 184 24.50 -11.04 27.56
C VAL A 184 23.25 -10.21 27.87
N LYS A 185 22.98 -9.93 29.16
CA LYS A 185 21.87 -9.08 29.59
C LYS A 185 21.98 -7.67 29.02
N LYS A 186 23.18 -7.07 29.00
CA LYS A 186 23.42 -5.76 28.36
C LYS A 186 23.14 -5.80 26.87
N ILE A 187 23.67 -6.80 26.15
CA ILE A 187 23.45 -6.95 24.70
C ILE A 187 21.96 -7.06 24.39
N VAL A 188 21.24 -7.96 25.06
CA VAL A 188 19.79 -8.15 24.86
C VAL A 188 19.03 -6.86 25.16
N THR A 189 19.33 -6.19 26.27
CA THR A 189 18.65 -4.93 26.66
C THR A 189 18.91 -3.79 25.68
N TRP A 190 20.04 -3.78 24.97
CA TRP A 190 20.36 -2.77 23.97
C TRP A 190 19.65 -3.02 22.62
N PHE A 191 19.57 -4.27 22.17
CA PHE A 191 18.94 -4.62 20.89
C PHE A 191 17.41 -4.57 20.94
N LEU A 192 16.81 -4.94 22.07
CA LEU A 192 15.37 -5.07 22.23
C LEU A 192 14.59 -3.76 21.97
N PRO A 193 15.00 -2.57 22.47
CA PRO A 193 14.38 -1.30 22.11
C PRO A 193 14.42 -1.02 20.61
N ILE A 194 15.56 -1.29 19.96
CA ILE A 194 15.75 -1.05 18.54
C ILE A 194 14.76 -1.90 17.73
N ILE A 195 14.66 -3.19 18.05
CA ILE A 195 13.73 -4.11 17.40
C ILE A 195 12.28 -3.68 17.65
N ALA A 196 11.92 -3.31 18.88
CA ALA A 196 10.56 -2.89 19.24
C ALA A 196 10.15 -1.60 18.51
N ILE A 197 11.02 -0.59 18.44
CA ILE A 197 10.73 0.69 17.80
C ILE A 197 10.64 0.55 16.27
N ILE A 198 11.61 -0.15 15.65
CA ILE A 198 11.60 -0.37 14.20
C ILE A 198 10.37 -1.20 13.79
N SER A 199 10.02 -2.24 14.56
CA SER A 199 8.83 -3.04 14.28
C SER A 199 7.52 -2.26 14.50
N ALA A 200 7.43 -1.41 15.52
CA ALA A 200 6.30 -0.51 15.72
C ALA A 200 6.14 0.50 14.56
N TRP A 201 7.25 1.10 14.11
CA TRP A 201 7.27 1.98 12.94
C TRP A 201 6.84 1.24 11.66
N ALA A 202 7.34 0.03 11.42
CA ALA A 202 6.94 -0.77 10.27
C ALA A 202 5.44 -1.13 10.29
N ASN A 203 4.86 -1.39 11.46
CA ASN A 203 3.41 -1.56 11.61
C ASN A 203 2.64 -0.28 11.32
N LEU A 204 3.13 0.88 11.73
CA LEU A 204 2.51 2.16 11.39
C LEU A 204 2.48 2.36 9.87
N LEU A 205 3.59 2.11 9.15
CA LEU A 205 3.61 2.13 7.69
C LEU A 205 2.62 1.13 7.08
N TYR A 206 2.52 -0.09 7.62
CA TYR A 206 1.57 -1.09 7.15
C TYR A 206 0.12 -0.60 7.25
N ILE A 207 -0.24 0.10 8.33
CA ILE A 207 -1.57 0.68 8.53
C ILE A 207 -1.79 1.81 7.51
N MET A 208 -0.83 2.73 7.37
CA MET A 208 -0.90 3.87 6.45
C MET A 208 -0.99 3.48 4.97
N ARG A 209 -0.75 2.21 4.62
CA ARG A 209 -0.85 1.71 3.25
C ARG A 209 -2.22 1.90 2.58
N LYS A 210 -3.30 2.11 3.34
CA LYS A 210 -4.64 2.38 2.76
C LYS A 210 -4.87 3.84 2.42
N SER A 211 -4.02 4.73 2.93
CA SER A 211 -4.07 6.17 2.72
C SER A 211 -3.49 6.57 1.35
N PRO A 212 -3.55 7.85 0.92
CA PRO A 212 -2.86 8.32 -0.28
C PRO A 212 -1.35 7.99 -0.27
N PHE A 213 -0.73 7.92 0.91
CA PHE A 213 0.68 7.52 1.07
C PHE A 213 0.94 6.05 0.72
N GLY A 214 -0.12 5.24 0.58
CA GLY A 214 -0.05 3.83 0.24
C GLY A 214 0.66 3.54 -1.07
N ILE A 215 0.59 4.46 -2.05
CA ILE A 215 1.31 4.34 -3.32
C ILE A 215 2.81 4.26 -3.02
N TYR A 216 3.35 5.26 -2.32
CA TYR A 216 4.77 5.32 -1.96
C TYR A 216 5.22 4.13 -1.10
N ILE A 217 4.40 3.70 -0.13
CA ILE A 217 4.71 2.52 0.71
C ILE A 217 4.82 1.25 -0.15
N PHE A 218 3.93 1.08 -1.14
CA PHE A 218 4.00 -0.04 -2.07
C PHE A 218 5.21 0.04 -3.00
N MET A 219 5.50 1.23 -3.52
CA MET A 219 6.68 1.48 -4.35
C MET A 219 7.94 1.11 -3.57
N MET A 220 8.09 1.64 -2.35
CA MET A 220 9.21 1.33 -1.44
C MET A 220 9.32 -0.16 -1.15
N THR A 221 8.22 -0.85 -0.83
CA THR A 221 8.26 -2.30 -0.54
C THR A 221 8.72 -3.11 -1.76
N ARG A 222 8.32 -2.72 -2.98
CA ARG A 222 8.77 -3.38 -4.20
C ARG A 222 10.23 -3.06 -4.51
N ILE A 223 10.67 -1.81 -4.31
CA ILE A 223 12.08 -1.42 -4.43
C ILE A 223 12.93 -2.23 -3.44
N LEU A 224 12.52 -2.33 -2.18
CA LEU A 224 13.21 -3.12 -1.16
C LEU A 224 13.30 -4.61 -1.54
N ARG A 225 12.24 -5.17 -2.11
CA ARG A 225 12.25 -6.56 -2.62
C ARG A 225 13.21 -6.72 -3.79
N SER A 226 13.23 -5.76 -4.73
CA SER A 226 14.17 -5.75 -5.85
C SER A 226 15.61 -5.67 -5.33
N PHE A 227 15.87 -4.77 -4.38
CA PHE A 227 17.14 -4.65 -3.70
C PHE A 227 17.54 -5.95 -3.00
N ALA A 228 16.63 -6.65 -2.32
CA ALA A 228 16.92 -7.93 -1.67
C ALA A 228 17.39 -9.01 -2.68
N HIS A 229 16.91 -8.99 -3.92
CA HIS A 229 17.44 -9.88 -4.97
C HIS A 229 18.88 -9.54 -5.33
N ILE A 230 19.18 -8.25 -5.56
CA ILE A 230 20.53 -7.75 -5.84
C ILE A 230 21.46 -7.97 -4.64
N ALA A 231 20.93 -7.88 -3.43
CA ALA A 231 21.64 -8.07 -2.18
C ALA A 231 22.37 -9.42 -2.11
N THR A 232 21.87 -10.43 -2.84
CA THR A 232 22.51 -11.74 -3.00
C THR A 232 23.91 -11.66 -3.60
N ILE A 233 24.17 -10.70 -4.50
CA ILE A 233 25.51 -10.44 -5.06
C ILE A 233 26.25 -9.44 -4.16
N TRP A 234 25.52 -8.43 -3.69
CA TRP A 234 26.06 -7.33 -2.89
C TRP A 234 26.68 -7.77 -1.56
N ILE A 235 25.99 -8.61 -0.79
CA ILE A 235 26.41 -9.03 0.55
C ILE A 235 27.70 -9.86 0.50
N PRO A 236 27.84 -10.89 -0.37
CA PRO A 236 29.12 -11.59 -0.52
C PRO A 236 30.26 -10.67 -0.96
N THR A 237 30.02 -9.75 -1.89
CA THR A 237 31.03 -8.76 -2.31
C THR A 237 31.46 -7.87 -1.15
N LEU A 238 30.51 -7.35 -0.38
CA LEU A 238 30.75 -6.54 0.81
C LEU A 238 31.59 -7.31 1.84
N ILE A 239 31.23 -8.56 2.15
CA ILE A 239 31.96 -9.43 3.08
C ILE A 239 33.39 -9.70 2.57
N ALA A 240 33.56 -10.00 1.28
CA ALA A 240 34.87 -10.27 0.70
C ALA A 240 35.82 -9.07 0.81
N PHE A 241 35.35 -7.86 0.45
CA PHE A 241 36.13 -6.64 0.61
C PHE A 241 36.38 -6.29 2.08
N SER A 242 35.41 -6.53 2.96
CA SER A 242 35.58 -6.31 4.41
C SER A 242 36.73 -7.17 4.97
N PHE A 243 36.83 -8.43 4.54
CA PHE A 243 37.95 -9.30 4.93
C PHE A 243 39.26 -8.91 4.26
N ALA A 244 39.25 -8.45 3.01
CA ALA A 244 40.46 -7.95 2.34
C ALA A 244 41.03 -6.71 3.06
N PHE A 245 40.16 -5.76 3.42
CA PHE A 245 40.56 -4.60 4.23
C PHE A 245 41.02 -5.02 5.62
N LEU A 246 40.32 -5.93 6.29
CA LEU A 246 40.74 -6.44 7.59
C LEU A 246 42.13 -7.10 7.52
N LEU A 247 42.40 -7.89 6.48
CA LEU A 247 43.68 -8.58 6.30
C LEU A 247 44.83 -7.60 6.06
N ILE A 248 44.62 -6.58 5.24
CA ILE A 248 45.67 -5.63 4.86
C ILE A 248 45.89 -4.58 5.97
N MET A 249 44.82 -4.17 6.66
CA MET A 249 44.90 -3.13 7.70
C MET A 249 45.17 -3.69 9.10
N ARG A 250 45.19 -5.01 9.31
CA ARG A 250 45.35 -5.65 10.65
C ARG A 250 46.59 -5.19 11.43
N ASP A 251 47.66 -4.82 10.72
CA ASP A 251 48.96 -4.48 11.31
C ASP A 251 49.15 -2.95 11.47
N THR A 252 48.16 -2.14 11.08
CA THR A 252 48.26 -0.68 11.05
C THR A 252 47.88 0.00 12.37
N GLY A 253 47.13 -0.68 13.24
CA GLY A 253 46.67 -0.14 14.52
C GLY A 253 45.58 0.94 14.45
N VAL A 254 45.10 1.26 13.24
CA VAL A 254 44.03 2.25 13.03
C VAL A 254 42.67 1.62 13.31
N LYS A 255 41.86 2.21 14.20
CA LYS A 255 40.47 1.74 14.44
C LYS A 255 39.65 1.87 13.14
N PRO A 256 38.85 0.86 12.74
CA PRO A 256 38.38 -0.32 13.49
C PRO A 256 39.25 -1.58 13.33
N TRP A 257 40.49 -1.47 12.84
CA TRP A 257 41.43 -2.57 12.61
C TRP A 257 42.51 -2.60 13.71
N PRO A 258 42.24 -3.22 14.87
CA PRO A 258 43.19 -3.24 16.00
C PRO A 258 44.42 -4.09 15.69
N LEU A 259 45.56 -3.72 16.30
CA LEU A 259 46.77 -4.55 16.31
C LEU A 259 46.48 -5.88 17.03
N ILE A 260 46.53 -6.99 16.28
CA ILE A 260 46.24 -8.34 16.79
C ILE A 260 47.31 -8.79 17.81
N ASP A 261 48.55 -8.31 17.67
CA ASP A 261 49.71 -8.78 18.44
C ASP A 261 49.71 -8.43 19.94
N GLN A 262 48.79 -7.56 20.43
CA GLN A 262 48.69 -7.24 21.87
C GLN A 262 47.35 -7.60 22.52
N GLN A 263 46.28 -7.85 21.74
CA GLN A 263 44.94 -8.10 22.27
C GLN A 263 44.36 -9.50 21.97
N ALA A 264 44.92 -10.26 21.02
CA ALA A 264 44.30 -11.51 20.55
C ALA A 264 44.26 -12.65 21.57
N ALA A 265 45.20 -12.70 22.53
CA ALA A 265 45.24 -13.77 23.53
C ALA A 265 44.10 -13.68 24.57
N ASN A 266 43.48 -12.51 24.74
CA ASN A 266 42.44 -12.26 25.76
C ASN A 266 41.08 -11.81 25.17
N MET A 267 40.92 -11.84 23.84
CA MET A 267 39.65 -11.44 23.22
C MET A 267 38.58 -12.53 23.35
N THR A 268 37.44 -12.17 23.92
CA THR A 268 36.26 -13.03 23.94
C THR A 268 35.67 -13.18 22.53
N MET A 269 35.01 -14.31 22.25
CA MET A 269 34.33 -14.55 20.97
C MET A 269 33.40 -13.38 20.55
N VAL A 270 32.76 -12.73 21.52
CA VAL A 270 31.89 -11.57 21.31
C VAL A 270 32.66 -10.35 20.80
N GLN A 271 33.84 -10.08 21.35
CA GLN A 271 34.70 -8.97 20.91
C GLN A 271 35.21 -9.20 19.49
N THR A 272 35.62 -10.44 19.16
CA THR A 272 36.03 -10.79 17.79
C THR A 272 34.90 -10.57 16.78
N MET A 273 33.66 -10.99 17.11
CA MET A 273 32.50 -10.76 16.25
C MET A 273 32.19 -9.26 16.08
N LEU A 274 32.41 -8.46 17.11
CA LEU A 274 32.19 -7.01 17.07
C LEU A 274 33.21 -6.31 16.15
N VAL A 275 34.49 -6.71 16.20
CA VAL A 275 35.53 -6.20 15.28
C VAL A 275 35.18 -6.52 13.82
N ILE A 276 34.74 -7.76 13.55
CA ILE A 276 34.29 -8.14 12.20
C ILE A 276 33.09 -7.30 11.77
N LEU A 277 32.09 -7.12 12.64
CA LEU A 277 30.91 -6.31 12.34
C LEU A 277 31.25 -4.83 12.07
N GLN A 278 32.19 -4.28 12.83
CA GLN A 278 32.68 -2.91 12.63
C GLN A 278 33.44 -2.77 11.31
N ALA A 279 34.30 -3.73 10.95
CA ALA A 279 34.97 -3.75 9.66
C ALA A 279 33.96 -3.82 8.50
N VAL A 280 32.97 -4.70 8.60
CA VAL A 280 31.88 -4.82 7.61
C VAL A 280 31.08 -3.53 7.50
N THR A 281 30.82 -2.85 8.62
CA THR A 281 30.09 -1.58 8.63
C THR A 281 30.92 -0.46 8.00
N LYS A 282 32.22 -0.34 8.31
CA LYS A 282 33.12 0.65 7.68
C LYS A 282 33.26 0.40 6.17
N THR A 283 33.36 -0.86 5.74
CA THR A 283 33.34 -1.20 4.31
C THR A 283 31.98 -0.86 3.67
N SER A 284 30.86 -1.05 4.39
CA SER A 284 29.53 -0.63 3.91
C SER A 284 29.40 0.88 3.74
N THR A 285 29.93 1.69 4.66
CA THR A 285 29.87 3.17 4.55
C THR A 285 30.74 3.65 3.39
N MET A 286 31.95 3.09 3.25
CA MET A 286 32.82 3.31 2.07
C MET A 286 32.10 2.97 0.76
N MET A 287 31.27 1.94 0.76
CA MET A 287 30.53 1.50 -0.41
C MET A 287 29.41 2.46 -0.85
N ILE A 288 28.85 3.24 0.09
CA ILE A 288 27.81 4.23 -0.20
C ILE A 288 28.41 5.50 -0.83
N GLY A 289 29.73 5.66 -0.76
CA GLY A 289 30.48 6.80 -1.31
C GLY A 289 31.17 7.66 -0.27
N GLU A 290 31.02 7.36 1.03
CA GLU A 290 31.79 7.97 2.11
C GLU A 290 33.15 7.26 2.24
N VAL A 291 34.01 7.46 1.25
CA VAL A 291 35.36 6.89 1.22
C VAL A 291 36.24 7.71 2.15
N ASP A 292 36.14 7.47 3.46
CA ASP A 292 37.10 7.97 4.45
C ASP A 292 38.39 7.11 4.37
N ALA A 293 39.12 7.32 3.28
CA ALA A 293 40.36 6.61 2.97
C ALA A 293 41.59 7.32 3.53
N ASN A 294 41.46 8.42 4.29
CA ASN A 294 42.61 9.12 4.86
C ASN A 294 43.47 8.17 5.70
N ASP A 295 42.83 7.42 6.60
CA ASP A 295 43.45 6.36 7.40
C ASP A 295 44.19 5.29 6.57
N ILE A 296 43.69 4.98 5.37
CA ILE A 296 44.21 3.92 4.50
C ILE A 296 45.35 4.45 3.62
N LEU A 297 45.25 5.70 3.18
CA LEU A 297 46.26 6.37 2.36
C LEU A 297 47.48 6.80 3.19
N ASP A 298 47.26 7.17 4.45
CA ASP A 298 48.32 7.55 5.41
C ASP A 298 49.28 6.39 5.71
N THR A 299 48.88 5.15 5.44
CA THR A 299 49.76 3.97 5.56
C THR A 299 50.96 4.01 4.59
N ASN A 300 50.94 4.85 3.54
CA ASN A 300 51.99 4.99 2.53
C ASN A 300 52.39 3.66 1.84
N GLN A 301 51.49 2.68 1.81
CA GLN A 301 51.70 1.37 1.18
C GLN A 301 50.93 1.31 -0.14
N TRP A 302 51.53 0.70 -1.16
CA TRP A 302 50.92 0.59 -2.49
C TRP A 302 49.76 -0.43 -2.54
N ILE A 303 49.80 -1.47 -1.70
CA ILE A 303 48.77 -2.54 -1.67
C ILE A 303 47.41 -2.01 -1.21
N PRO A 304 47.27 -1.30 -0.06
CA PRO A 304 46.01 -0.68 0.35
C PRO A 304 45.46 0.30 -0.69
N SER A 305 46.31 1.12 -1.30
CA SER A 305 45.90 2.12 -2.31
C SER A 305 45.31 1.46 -3.57
N ILE A 306 45.91 0.37 -4.06
CA ILE A 306 45.35 -0.40 -5.17
C ILE A 306 44.03 -1.05 -4.77
N LEU A 307 43.93 -1.59 -3.55
CA LEU A 307 42.69 -2.21 -3.07
C LEU A 307 41.55 -1.19 -2.99
N VAL A 308 41.79 0.01 -2.46
CA VAL A 308 40.78 1.09 -2.41
C VAL A 308 40.36 1.50 -3.82
N LEU A 309 41.29 1.63 -4.76
CA LEU A 309 40.98 2.01 -6.14
C LEU A 309 40.14 0.94 -6.87
N VAL A 310 40.50 -0.35 -6.72
CA VAL A 310 39.71 -1.45 -7.28
C VAL A 310 38.33 -1.51 -6.62
N PHE A 311 38.27 -1.31 -5.30
CA PHE A 311 37.02 -1.25 -4.56
C PHE A 311 36.12 -0.12 -5.06
N GLU A 312 36.65 1.09 -5.25
CA GLU A 312 35.90 2.25 -5.72
C GLU A 312 35.31 2.03 -7.13
N ILE A 313 36.11 1.52 -8.06
CA ILE A 313 35.63 1.21 -9.41
C ILE A 313 34.50 0.17 -9.38
N ILE A 314 34.67 -0.91 -8.62
CA ILE A 314 33.67 -1.99 -8.57
C ILE A 314 32.42 -1.53 -7.83
N THR A 315 32.56 -0.83 -6.72
CA THR A 315 31.43 -0.56 -5.81
C THR A 315 30.71 0.74 -6.12
N VAL A 316 31.44 1.84 -6.27
CA VAL A 316 30.87 3.16 -6.51
C VAL A 316 30.44 3.30 -7.97
N ILE A 317 31.26 2.83 -8.92
CA ILE A 317 30.97 3.03 -10.36
C ILE A 317 30.06 1.93 -10.92
N LEU A 318 30.28 0.66 -10.61
CA LEU A 318 29.46 -0.42 -11.20
C LEU A 318 28.22 -0.72 -10.36
N LEU A 319 28.36 -0.96 -9.05
CA LEU A 319 27.23 -1.43 -8.23
C LEU A 319 26.22 -0.32 -7.91
N MET A 320 26.66 0.90 -7.58
CA MET A 320 25.73 2.01 -7.29
C MET A 320 24.90 2.40 -8.53
N ASN A 321 25.55 2.51 -9.70
CA ASN A 321 24.85 2.82 -10.96
C ASN A 321 23.89 1.71 -11.40
N LEU A 322 24.22 0.45 -11.11
CA LEU A 322 23.29 -0.66 -11.31
C LEU A 322 22.05 -0.52 -10.41
N MET A 323 22.21 -0.14 -9.14
CA MET A 323 21.07 0.06 -8.24
C MET A 323 20.17 1.22 -8.67
N VAL A 324 20.77 2.36 -9.05
CA VAL A 324 20.01 3.54 -9.51
C VAL A 324 19.26 3.24 -10.80
N SER A 325 19.89 2.59 -11.78
CA SER A 325 19.24 2.24 -13.05
C SER A 325 18.07 1.29 -12.89
N LEU A 326 18.14 0.34 -11.95
CA LEU A 326 17.03 -0.56 -11.62
C LEU A 326 15.88 0.11 -10.86
N ALA A 327 16.19 1.13 -10.05
CA ALA A 327 15.16 1.90 -9.35
C ALA A 327 14.43 2.88 -10.29
N VAL A 328 15.15 3.52 -11.21
CA VAL A 328 14.63 4.57 -12.11
C VAL A 328 13.87 3.98 -13.30
N GLY A 329 14.30 2.82 -13.83
CA GLY A 329 13.74 2.25 -15.07
C GLY A 329 12.25 1.90 -15.03
N ASP A 330 11.62 1.89 -13.85
CA ASP A 330 10.32 1.26 -13.64
C ASP A 330 9.29 2.12 -12.88
N VAL A 331 9.54 3.42 -12.65
CA VAL A 331 8.72 4.26 -11.74
C VAL A 331 7.25 4.37 -12.17
N THR A 332 6.97 4.59 -13.46
CA THR A 332 5.58 4.73 -13.96
C THR A 332 4.84 3.40 -13.91
N TYR A 333 5.48 2.31 -14.37
CA TYR A 333 4.92 0.97 -14.26
C TYR A 333 4.67 0.57 -12.79
N LEU A 334 5.58 0.96 -11.91
CA LEU A 334 5.49 0.75 -10.48
C LEU A 334 4.31 1.52 -9.85
N LYS A 335 4.09 2.77 -10.25
CA LYS A 335 2.95 3.59 -9.83
C LYS A 335 1.61 2.94 -10.24
N ASN A 336 1.46 2.57 -11.51
CA ASN A 336 0.21 1.96 -12.01
C ASN A 336 -0.07 0.60 -11.32
N THR A 337 0.98 -0.21 -11.15
CA THR A 337 0.88 -1.49 -10.41
C THR A 337 0.51 -1.26 -8.94
N ALA A 338 0.98 -0.17 -8.32
CA ALA A 338 0.66 0.19 -6.94
C ALA A 338 -0.80 0.64 -6.81
N GLN A 339 -1.32 1.48 -7.73
CA GLN A 339 -2.74 1.89 -7.76
C GLN A 339 -3.66 0.67 -7.86
N ASP A 340 -3.31 -0.31 -8.68
CA ASP A 340 -4.03 -1.58 -8.79
C ASP A 340 -4.03 -2.37 -7.49
N LYS A 341 -2.87 -2.53 -6.85
CA LYS A 341 -2.78 -3.24 -5.56
C LYS A 341 -3.54 -2.53 -4.45
N ILE A 342 -3.54 -1.20 -4.45
CA ILE A 342 -4.26 -0.38 -3.48
C ILE A 342 -5.76 -0.56 -3.65
N LEU A 343 -6.28 -0.55 -4.89
CA LEU A 343 -7.69 -0.83 -5.14
C LEU A 343 -8.11 -2.17 -4.55
N LYS A 344 -7.31 -3.22 -4.79
CA LYS A 344 -7.56 -4.57 -4.22
C LYS A 344 -7.60 -4.55 -2.70
N ILE A 345 -6.73 -3.75 -2.06
CA ILE A 345 -6.70 -3.61 -0.60
C ILE A 345 -7.90 -2.82 -0.07
N LYS A 346 -8.29 -1.74 -0.74
CA LYS A 346 -9.45 -0.92 -0.37
C LYS A 346 -10.74 -1.73 -0.49
N VAL A 347 -10.92 -2.48 -1.57
CA VAL A 347 -12.04 -3.43 -1.74
C VAL A 347 -12.06 -4.46 -0.61
N ASN A 348 -10.91 -5.06 -0.28
CA ASN A 348 -10.82 -6.02 0.82
C ASN A 348 -11.19 -5.39 2.16
N PHE A 349 -10.75 -4.16 2.39
CA PHE A 349 -11.05 -3.44 3.61
C PHE A 349 -12.54 -3.14 3.73
N VAL A 350 -13.22 -2.70 2.66
CA VAL A 350 -14.67 -2.50 2.66
C VAL A 350 -15.41 -3.82 2.93
N ILE A 351 -14.99 -4.91 2.28
CA ILE A 351 -15.58 -6.23 2.49
C ILE A 351 -15.43 -6.67 3.96
N GLU A 352 -14.25 -6.48 4.57
CA GLU A 352 -14.00 -6.82 5.97
C GLU A 352 -14.77 -5.89 6.93
N ALA A 353 -14.85 -4.58 6.63
CA ALA A 353 -15.56 -3.60 7.44
C ALA A 353 -17.08 -3.82 7.44
N LEU A 354 -17.67 -4.13 6.28
CA LEU A 354 -19.09 -4.45 6.16
C LEU A 354 -19.45 -5.77 6.84
N GLN A 355 -18.56 -6.77 6.82
CA GLN A 355 -18.77 -8.01 7.58
C GLN A 355 -18.75 -7.77 9.08
N LEU A 356 -17.81 -6.96 9.54
CA LEU A 356 -17.71 -6.61 10.96
C LEU A 356 -18.96 -5.82 11.38
N SER A 357 -19.46 -4.90 10.56
CA SER A 357 -20.67 -4.15 10.87
C SER A 357 -21.94 -5.00 10.90
N GLU A 358 -22.06 -6.04 10.07
CA GLU A 358 -23.21 -6.99 10.13
C GLU A 358 -23.19 -7.80 11.44
N GLN A 359 -22.01 -8.13 11.97
CA GLN A 359 -21.87 -8.89 13.22
C GLN A 359 -22.06 -8.04 14.47
N PHE A 360 -21.71 -6.76 14.42
CA PHE A 360 -21.87 -5.82 15.52
C PHE A 360 -23.06 -4.88 15.23
N GLN A 361 -24.26 -5.25 15.69
CA GLN A 361 -25.50 -4.45 15.57
C GLN A 361 -25.52 -3.21 16.48
N ASN A 362 -24.41 -2.48 16.60
CA ASN A 362 -24.33 -1.25 17.37
C ASN A 362 -24.65 -0.05 16.48
N ASN A 363 -25.40 0.92 17.02
CA ASN A 363 -25.74 2.17 16.31
C ASN A 363 -24.50 2.96 15.82
N LEU A 364 -23.35 2.77 16.45
CA LEU A 364 -22.06 3.36 16.07
C LEU A 364 -21.44 2.72 14.80
N PHE A 365 -21.92 1.53 14.39
CA PHE A 365 -21.38 0.73 13.28
C PHE A 365 -22.43 0.44 12.20
N ARG A 366 -23.28 1.41 11.87
CA ARG A 366 -24.33 1.31 10.82
C ARG A 366 -23.82 1.44 9.38
N LEU A 367 -22.61 0.94 9.11
CA LEU A 367 -21.96 0.98 7.79
C LEU A 367 -22.75 0.25 6.68
N HIS A 368 -23.49 -0.80 7.04
CA HIS A 368 -24.27 -1.57 6.09
C HIS A 368 -25.67 -0.98 5.81
N THR A 369 -26.14 -0.02 6.61
CA THR A 369 -27.49 0.58 6.46
C THR A 369 -27.48 1.96 5.80
N ASN A 370 -26.31 2.62 5.72
CA ASN A 370 -26.21 3.93 5.07
C ASN A 370 -26.39 3.79 3.56
N LEU A 371 -27.35 4.51 2.99
CA LEU A 371 -27.57 4.56 1.55
C LEU A 371 -26.40 5.23 0.83
N THR A 372 -26.03 4.71 -0.33
CA THR A 372 -25.00 5.27 -1.20
C THR A 372 -25.57 6.41 -2.06
N PRO A 373 -24.90 7.58 -2.09
CA PRO A 373 -25.24 8.66 -3.01
C PRO A 373 -25.21 8.15 -4.44
N ASN A 374 -26.28 8.45 -5.17
CA ASN A 374 -26.51 7.89 -6.49
C ASN A 374 -26.03 8.81 -7.62
N VAL A 375 -25.62 10.04 -7.32
CA VAL A 375 -24.98 10.95 -8.26
C VAL A 375 -23.51 11.16 -7.87
N LEU A 376 -22.62 11.06 -8.84
CA LEU A 376 -21.19 11.33 -8.72
C LEU A 376 -20.78 12.32 -9.82
N VAL A 377 -20.35 13.52 -9.45
CA VAL A 377 -19.79 14.51 -10.37
C VAL A 377 -18.30 14.50 -10.24
N ILE A 378 -17.57 14.37 -11.34
CA ILE A 378 -16.12 14.38 -11.40
C ILE A 378 -15.69 15.60 -12.21
N MET A 379 -14.84 16.41 -11.59
CA MET A 379 -14.27 17.61 -12.19
C MET A 379 -12.93 17.26 -12.87
N ASP A 380 -12.48 18.11 -13.79
CA ASP A 380 -11.20 17.95 -14.50
C ASP A 380 -9.95 17.90 -13.61
N ASP A 381 -10.02 18.49 -12.41
CA ASP A 381 -8.93 18.45 -11.42
C ASP A 381 -8.85 17.11 -10.65
N GLY A 382 -9.77 16.17 -10.94
CA GLY A 382 -9.90 14.87 -10.27
C GLY A 382 -10.66 14.92 -8.94
N SER A 383 -11.13 16.11 -8.51
CA SER A 383 -12.05 16.22 -7.39
C SER A 383 -13.44 15.69 -7.77
N TYR A 384 -14.23 15.30 -6.77
CA TYR A 384 -15.55 14.75 -7.01
C TYR A 384 -16.56 15.10 -5.92
N ILE A 385 -17.81 15.23 -6.34
CA ILE A 385 -18.97 15.52 -5.52
C ILE A 385 -19.89 14.29 -5.56
N SER A 386 -20.43 13.89 -4.41
CA SER A 386 -21.36 12.77 -4.30
C SER A 386 -22.64 13.24 -3.62
N THR A 387 -23.78 13.08 -4.30
CA THR A 387 -25.07 13.59 -3.81
C THR A 387 -26.23 12.66 -4.21
N PHE A 388 -27.42 12.93 -3.66
CA PHE A 388 -28.64 12.20 -3.96
C PHE A 388 -29.50 12.97 -4.96
N ASP A 389 -29.95 12.29 -6.03
CA ASP A 389 -30.97 12.82 -6.94
C ASP A 389 -31.84 11.67 -7.50
N GLU A 390 -32.89 11.99 -8.26
CA GLU A 390 -33.72 10.98 -8.91
C GLU A 390 -33.00 10.32 -10.10
N PHE A 391 -33.05 8.99 -10.17
CA PHE A 391 -32.49 8.26 -11.32
C PHE A 391 -33.39 8.43 -12.56
N PRO A 392 -32.88 8.97 -13.67
CA PRO A 392 -33.70 9.22 -14.86
C PRO A 392 -34.02 7.92 -15.59
N ARG A 393 -35.21 7.37 -15.35
CA ARG A 393 -35.70 6.14 -16.01
C ARG A 393 -36.05 6.35 -17.49
N VAL A 394 -36.44 7.57 -17.85
CA VAL A 394 -36.90 7.96 -19.20
C VAL A 394 -36.12 9.22 -19.61
N ALA A 395 -34.87 9.07 -20.03
CA ALA A 395 -34.09 10.15 -20.60
C ALA A 395 -33.78 9.84 -22.07
N PRO A 396 -33.85 10.82 -22.99
CA PRO A 396 -33.37 10.65 -24.34
C PRO A 396 -31.87 10.32 -24.28
N VAL A 397 -31.52 9.11 -24.71
CA VAL A 397 -30.14 8.67 -24.81
C VAL A 397 -29.51 9.45 -25.96
N ALA A 398 -28.53 10.27 -25.63
CA ALA A 398 -27.68 10.91 -26.61
C ALA A 398 -26.83 9.83 -27.27
N VAL A 399 -27.19 9.40 -28.48
CA VAL A 399 -26.23 8.71 -29.37
C VAL A 399 -25.33 9.81 -29.91
N SER A 400 -24.33 10.18 -29.12
CA SER A 400 -23.33 11.17 -29.48
C SER A 400 -22.23 10.45 -30.25
N ASP A 401 -22.51 10.02 -31.47
CA ASP A 401 -21.47 9.58 -32.41
C ASP A 401 -20.82 10.83 -33.02
N GLU A 402 -20.02 11.55 -32.23
CA GLU A 402 -19.17 12.61 -32.76
C GLU A 402 -18.02 11.93 -33.52
N ALA A 403 -18.11 11.92 -34.85
CA ALA A 403 -17.08 11.39 -35.74
C ALA A 403 -16.11 12.52 -36.14
N PHE A 404 -14.87 12.42 -35.65
CA PHE A 404 -13.80 13.34 -36.01
C PHE A 404 -13.06 12.80 -37.22
N LYS A 405 -13.13 13.50 -38.34
CA LYS A 405 -12.33 13.20 -39.52
C LYS A 405 -11.05 14.04 -39.52
N ILE A 406 -9.91 13.40 -39.26
CA ILE A 406 -8.59 14.01 -39.32
C ILE A 406 -8.01 13.70 -40.71
N SER A 407 -7.93 14.71 -41.57
CA SER A 407 -7.36 14.60 -42.92
C SER A 407 -6.03 15.33 -43.01
N PHE A 408 -4.96 14.60 -43.31
CA PHE A 408 -3.64 15.20 -43.55
C PHE A 408 -3.52 15.58 -45.03
N MET A 409 -3.54 16.88 -45.35
CA MET A 409 -3.66 17.33 -46.73
C MET A 409 -2.32 17.45 -47.50
N GLU A 410 -1.18 17.74 -46.85
CA GLU A 410 0.05 18.07 -47.63
C GLU A 410 1.41 17.58 -47.08
N SER A 411 1.47 16.83 -45.97
CA SER A 411 2.71 16.14 -45.58
C SER A 411 2.43 14.81 -44.88
N GLY A 412 2.91 13.73 -45.52
CA GLY A 412 2.49 12.38 -45.18
C GLY A 412 3.06 11.82 -43.88
N MET A 413 2.27 10.98 -43.20
CA MET A 413 2.71 10.22 -42.03
C MET A 413 3.77 9.19 -42.45
N ARG A 414 4.93 9.19 -41.78
CA ARG A 414 6.04 8.26 -42.09
C ARG A 414 5.98 7.06 -41.15
N LEU A 415 5.46 5.94 -41.64
CA LEU A 415 5.35 4.69 -40.91
C LEU A 415 6.67 3.93 -40.97
N ARG A 416 7.19 3.55 -39.81
CA ARG A 416 8.38 2.69 -39.70
C ARG A 416 7.93 1.29 -39.29
N ILE A 417 7.79 0.41 -40.28
CA ILE A 417 7.31 -0.96 -40.10
C ILE A 417 8.53 -1.85 -39.83
N LYS A 418 8.61 -2.41 -38.61
CA LYS A 418 9.57 -3.46 -38.29
C LYS A 418 8.93 -4.81 -38.55
N THR A 419 9.47 -5.58 -39.51
CA THR A 419 9.03 -6.96 -39.72
C THR A 419 9.67 -7.90 -38.70
N THR A 420 9.02 -9.02 -38.42
CA THR A 420 9.52 -10.09 -37.52
C THR A 420 10.88 -10.66 -37.96
N SER A 421 11.27 -10.44 -39.22
CA SER A 421 12.59 -10.76 -39.78
C SER A 421 13.68 -9.69 -39.54
N GLY A 422 13.43 -8.66 -38.72
CA GLY A 422 14.41 -7.63 -38.35
C GLY A 422 14.66 -6.53 -39.38
N LYS A 423 14.01 -6.58 -40.55
CA LYS A 423 14.09 -5.51 -41.56
C LYS A 423 13.15 -4.36 -41.21
N VAL A 424 13.68 -3.15 -41.27
CA VAL A 424 12.92 -1.92 -41.03
C VAL A 424 12.57 -1.28 -42.36
N LYS A 425 11.29 -1.21 -42.69
CA LYS A 425 10.78 -0.53 -43.90
C LYS A 425 10.13 0.79 -43.50
N THR A 426 10.40 1.84 -44.27
CA THR A 426 9.73 3.13 -44.12
C THR A 426 8.74 3.31 -45.25
N ALA A 427 7.48 3.58 -44.91
CA ALA A 427 6.42 3.92 -45.85
C ALA A 427 5.89 5.32 -45.55
N THR A 428 5.65 6.12 -46.58
CA THR A 428 5.06 7.46 -46.46
C THR A 428 3.61 7.42 -46.93
N VAL A 429 2.67 7.72 -46.05
CA VAL A 429 1.25 7.81 -46.37
C VAL A 429 0.92 9.25 -46.72
N SER A 430 0.78 9.56 -48.01
CA SER A 430 0.65 10.94 -48.52
C SER A 430 -0.74 11.54 -48.33
N ARG A 431 -1.76 10.73 -48.07
CA ARG A 431 -3.13 11.16 -47.73
C ARG A 431 -3.74 10.13 -46.80
N CYS A 432 -3.91 10.50 -45.53
CA CYS A 432 -4.52 9.65 -44.52
C CYS A 432 -5.74 10.39 -43.99
N ASP A 433 -6.90 9.75 -44.13
CA ASP A 433 -8.12 10.13 -43.43
C ASP A 433 -8.24 9.18 -42.25
N ILE A 434 -8.13 9.72 -41.04
CA ILE A 434 -8.43 9.00 -39.81
C ILE A 434 -9.83 9.43 -39.39
N GLU A 435 -10.75 8.48 -39.39
CA GLU A 435 -12.08 8.66 -38.82
C GLU A 435 -12.04 8.15 -37.38
N CYS A 436 -11.98 9.07 -36.42
CA CYS A 436 -12.09 8.78 -35.01
C CYS A 436 -13.56 8.92 -34.62
N ILE A 437 -14.26 7.80 -34.47
CA ILE A 437 -15.60 7.79 -33.91
C ILE A 437 -15.46 7.83 -32.39
N GLU A 438 -15.86 8.92 -31.76
CA GLU A 438 -15.95 8.97 -30.29
C GLU A 438 -17.16 8.15 -29.84
N SER A 439 -17.03 6.82 -29.90
CA SER A 439 -18.02 5.94 -29.29
C SER A 439 -17.79 5.91 -27.78
N THR A 440 -18.86 5.88 -26.99
CA THR A 440 -18.75 5.64 -25.54
C THR A 440 -18.28 4.20 -25.32
N GLU A 441 -16.96 3.97 -25.32
CA GLU A 441 -16.33 2.66 -25.08
C GLU A 441 -16.81 1.98 -23.78
N SER A 442 -17.36 2.75 -22.83
CA SER A 442 -17.89 2.27 -21.56
C SER A 442 -19.19 1.45 -21.69
N GLY A 443 -19.94 1.59 -22.79
CA GLY A 443 -21.28 1.00 -22.95
C GLY A 443 -22.34 1.56 -21.99
N ILE A 444 -22.04 2.67 -21.30
CA ILE A 444 -22.97 3.36 -20.40
C ILE A 444 -23.76 4.41 -21.21
N PRO A 445 -25.10 4.41 -21.17
CA PRO A 445 -25.90 5.38 -21.93
C PRO A 445 -25.65 6.83 -21.48
N VAL A 446 -25.37 7.71 -22.45
CA VAL A 446 -25.18 9.15 -22.23
C VAL A 446 -26.53 9.88 -22.32
N ILE A 447 -26.78 10.82 -21.43
CA ILE A 447 -27.95 11.69 -21.41
C ILE A 447 -27.53 13.08 -21.88
N MET A 448 -28.35 13.71 -22.73
CA MET A 448 -28.12 15.10 -23.15
C MET A 448 -28.21 16.07 -21.96
N SER A 449 -27.24 16.98 -21.86
CA SER A 449 -27.32 18.14 -20.96
C SER A 449 -28.35 19.13 -21.51
N THR A 450 -29.48 19.29 -20.82
CA THR A 450 -30.42 20.39 -21.11
C THR A 450 -29.98 21.67 -20.40
N PRO A 451 -30.37 22.86 -20.88
CA PRO A 451 -30.10 24.14 -20.21
C PRO A 451 -30.60 24.19 -18.76
N ASP A 452 -31.64 23.42 -18.43
CA ASP A 452 -32.21 23.28 -17.09
C ASP A 452 -31.56 22.16 -16.25
N SER A 453 -30.41 21.63 -16.69
CA SER A 453 -29.72 20.59 -15.93
C SER A 453 -29.22 21.16 -14.60
N ARG A 454 -29.58 20.49 -13.50
CA ARG A 454 -29.12 20.86 -12.15
C ARG A 454 -27.59 20.90 -12.12
N VAL A 455 -27.06 22.05 -11.72
CA VAL A 455 -25.66 22.21 -11.32
C VAL A 455 -25.56 21.72 -9.88
N TYR A 456 -24.61 20.82 -9.62
CA TYR A 456 -24.39 20.29 -8.29
C TYR A 456 -23.28 21.10 -7.61
N GLU A 457 -23.63 21.79 -6.54
CA GLU A 457 -22.66 22.50 -5.72
C GLU A 457 -22.00 21.55 -4.70
N ASN A 458 -20.78 21.90 -4.30
CA ASN A 458 -20.06 21.11 -3.32
C ASN A 458 -20.55 21.43 -1.90
N GLU A 459 -21.41 20.58 -1.36
CA GLU A 459 -21.88 20.65 0.03
C GLU A 459 -20.99 19.87 1.01
N ASP A 460 -19.76 19.52 0.63
CA ASP A 460 -18.84 18.79 1.50
C ASP A 460 -18.51 19.59 2.77
N THR A 461 -18.75 18.96 3.91
CA THR A 461 -18.18 19.39 5.19
C THR A 461 -16.66 19.21 5.21
N TYR A 462 -15.96 19.94 6.09
CA TYR A 462 -14.52 19.72 6.33
C TYR A 462 -14.18 18.25 6.66
N TRP A 463 -15.08 17.55 7.34
CA TRP A 463 -14.91 16.13 7.66
C TRP A 463 -15.01 15.23 6.42
N THR A 464 -15.97 15.46 5.53
CA THR A 464 -16.08 14.69 4.28
C THR A 464 -14.88 14.95 3.38
N GLY A 465 -14.40 16.19 3.29
CA GLY A 465 -13.14 16.52 2.62
C GLY A 465 -11.93 15.74 3.19
N PHE A 466 -11.78 15.72 4.52
CA PHE A 466 -10.74 14.93 5.18
C PHE A 466 -10.87 13.42 4.92
N ALA A 467 -12.10 12.87 4.98
CA ALA A 467 -12.35 11.45 4.74
C ALA A 467 -12.03 11.05 3.28
N LYS A 468 -12.44 11.88 2.30
CA LYS A 468 -12.10 11.72 0.88
C LYS A 468 -10.59 11.71 0.68
N TRP A 469 -9.86 12.65 1.29
CA TRP A 469 -8.40 12.70 1.24
C TRP A 469 -7.74 11.48 1.90
N LEU A 470 -8.22 11.06 3.08
CA LEU A 470 -7.56 10.04 3.89
C LEU A 470 -7.67 8.64 3.27
N ILE A 471 -8.82 8.26 2.71
CA ILE A 471 -9.06 6.88 2.25
C ILE A 471 -9.83 6.78 0.93
N GLY A 472 -10.40 7.90 0.43
CA GLY A 472 -11.17 7.95 -0.81
C GLY A 472 -10.38 7.50 -2.04
N LEU A 473 -11.09 7.17 -3.11
CA LEU A 473 -10.50 6.77 -4.38
C LEU A 473 -9.94 7.97 -5.15
N ASP A 474 -8.83 7.73 -5.84
CA ASP A 474 -8.23 8.66 -6.81
C ASP A 474 -8.90 8.44 -8.17
N TRP A 475 -9.97 9.18 -8.44
CA TRP A 475 -10.82 8.94 -9.60
C TRP A 475 -10.12 9.20 -10.94
N ALA A 476 -9.26 10.22 -11.02
CA ALA A 476 -8.45 10.49 -12.20
C ALA A 476 -7.60 9.26 -12.57
N GLY A 477 -6.92 8.67 -11.58
CA GLY A 477 -6.12 7.47 -11.77
C GLY A 477 -6.90 6.19 -12.11
N TYR A 478 -8.22 6.14 -11.89
CA TYR A 478 -9.04 4.95 -12.17
C TYR A 478 -9.93 5.09 -13.42
N LEU A 479 -10.11 6.30 -13.93
CA LEU A 479 -10.88 6.58 -15.15
C LEU A 479 -9.99 6.76 -16.39
N ASP A 480 -8.71 7.13 -16.21
CA ASP A 480 -7.70 7.19 -17.28
C ASP A 480 -7.10 5.80 -17.65
N ILE A 481 -7.53 4.71 -16.99
CA ILE A 481 -7.07 3.31 -17.20
C ILE A 481 -8.22 2.48 -17.76
#